data_AF-A0A117KUB9-F1
#
_entry.id   AF-A0A117KUB9-F1
#
_cell.length_a   1.000
_cell.length_b   1.000
_cell.length_c   1.000
_cell.angle_alpha   90.00
_cell.angle_beta   90.00
_cell.angle_gamma   90.00
#
_symmetry.space_group_name_H-M   'P 1'
#
loop_
_entity.id
_entity.type
_entity.pdbx_description
1 polymer ?
#
loop_
_entity_poly.entity_id
_entity_poly.type
_entity_poly.pdbx_seq_one_letter_code
_entity_poly.pdbx_strand_id
1 'polypeptide(L)' 'MRFVDFFNALLEGKVIGQKCGDCGSYTCPPKATCDNCGSRNLEAVELSGKGVIRTFTTTYVAPSGYT' A
#
# COMPACT_ATOMS: atom_id res chain seq x y z
N MET A 1 -2.34 -8.47 -8.52
CA MET A 1 -3.41 -8.31 -7.51
C MET A 1 -4.36 -7.23 -7.98
N ARG A 2 -5.69 -7.41 -7.89
CA ARG A 2 -6.63 -6.34 -8.24
C ARG A 2 -6.85 -5.44 -7.02
N PHE A 3 -7.24 -4.20 -7.28
CA PHE A 3 -7.47 -3.21 -6.22
C PHE A 3 -8.60 -3.63 -5.26
N VAL A 4 -9.61 -4.35 -5.75
CA VAL A 4 -10.69 -4.93 -4.92
C VAL A 4 -10.15 -5.95 -3.91
N ASP A 5 -9.23 -6.81 -4.34
CA ASP A 5 -8.65 -7.84 -3.47
C ASP A 5 -7.84 -7.18 -2.31
N PHE A 6 -7.23 -6.02 -2.57
CA PHE A 6 -6.51 -5.25 -1.55
C PHE A 6 -7.44 -4.68 -0.49
N PHE A 7 -8.56 -4.09 -0.89
CA PHE A 7 -9.55 -3.58 0.06
C PHE A 7 -10.20 -4.69 0.89
N ASN A 8 -10.49 -5.84 0.28
CA ASN A 8 -11.01 -6.99 1.03
C ASN A 8 -10.02 -7.45 2.12
N ALA A 9 -8.72 -7.51 1.80
CA ALA A 9 -7.71 -7.83 2.80
C ALA A 9 -7.62 -6.76 3.92
N LEU A 10 -7.75 -5.47 3.58
CA LEU A 10 -7.79 -4.39 4.57
C LEU A 10 -8.99 -4.52 5.53
N LEU A 11 -10.16 -4.93 5.02
CA LEU A 11 -11.34 -5.21 5.86
C LEU A 11 -11.12 -6.37 6.83
N GLU A 12 -10.26 -7.32 6.46
CA GLU A 12 -9.80 -8.42 7.33
C GLU A 12 -8.65 -8.02 8.27
N GLY A 13 -8.21 -6.75 8.25
CA GLY A 13 -7.09 -6.27 9.05
C GLY A 13 -5.71 -6.65 8.52
N LYS A 14 -5.61 -7.14 7.28
CA LYS A 14 -4.36 -7.53 6.63
C LYS A 14 -3.88 -6.46 5.67
N VAL A 15 -2.63 -6.04 5.81
CA VAL A 15 -2.00 -5.07 4.89
C VAL A 15 -1.20 -5.84 3.85
N ILE A 16 -1.74 -5.96 2.64
CA ILE A 16 -1.06 -6.63 1.53
C ILE A 16 -0.26 -5.61 0.71
N GLY A 17 1.05 -5.80 0.66
CA GLY A 17 1.97 -5.06 -0.20
C GLY A 17 2.53 -5.93 -1.32
N GLN A 18 3.51 -5.39 -2.04
CA GLN A 18 4.28 -6.11 -3.05
C GLN A 18 5.78 -5.98 -2.77
N LYS A 19 6.51 -7.09 -2.82
CA LYS A 19 7.97 -7.10 -2.79
C LYS A 19 8.51 -7.26 -4.20
N CYS A 20 9.47 -6.43 -4.58
CA CYS A 20 10.16 -6.56 -5.86
C CYS A 20 11.23 -7.65 -5.78
N GLY A 21 11.18 -8.62 -6.69
CA GLY A 21 12.18 -9.68 -6.81
C GLY A 21 13.55 -9.18 -7.29
N ASP A 22 13.59 -8.05 -8.01
CA ASP A 22 14.85 -7.56 -8.62
C ASP A 22 15.62 -6.59 -7.71
N CYS A 23 14.93 -5.71 -6.98
CA CYS A 23 15.58 -4.72 -6.11
C CYS A 23 15.26 -4.89 -4.62
N GLY A 24 14.40 -5.84 -4.25
CA GLY A 24 14.02 -6.12 -2.86
C GLY A 24 13.13 -5.06 -2.20
N SER A 25 12.80 -3.98 -2.91
CA SER A 25 11.96 -2.90 -2.39
C SER A 25 10.51 -3.36 -2.20
N TYR A 26 9.84 -2.78 -1.20
CA TYR A 26 8.44 -3.02 -0.93
C TYR A 26 7.60 -1.86 -1.47
N THR A 27 6.40 -2.15 -1.96
CA THR A 27 5.45 -1.18 -2.51
C THR A 27 4.06 -1.45 -1.95
N CYS A 28 3.40 -0.40 -1.46
CA CYS A 28 2.02 -0.44 -0.97
C CYS A 28 1.40 0.94 -1.18
N PRO A 29 0.23 1.07 -1.83
CA PRO A 29 -0.68 0.00 -2.31
C PRO A 29 -0.15 -0.80 -3.52
N PRO A 30 -0.84 -1.87 -3.95
CA PRO A 30 -0.43 -2.67 -5.10
C PRO A 30 -0.40 -1.85 -6.40
N LYS A 31 0.68 -1.99 -7.17
CA LYS A 31 0.94 -1.33 -8.45
C LYS A 31 1.36 -2.35 -9.51
N ALA A 32 1.35 -1.92 -10.77
CA ALA A 32 1.79 -2.74 -11.90
C ALA A 32 3.33 -2.83 -12.01
N THR A 33 4.05 -1.88 -11.41
CA THR A 33 5.51 -1.77 -11.47
C THR A 33 6.08 -1.31 -10.13
N CYS A 34 7.32 -1.69 -9.84
CA CYS A 34 8.03 -1.26 -8.64
C CYS A 34 8.25 0.25 -8.64
N ASP A 35 7.94 0.92 -7.53
CA ASP A 35 8.15 2.37 -7.38
C ASP A 35 9.63 2.77 -7.40
N ASN A 36 10.54 1.84 -7.08
CA ASN A 36 11.97 2.12 -6.99
C ASN A 36 12.71 1.88 -8.32
N CYS A 37 12.47 0.74 -8.97
CA CYS A 37 13.24 0.33 -10.16
C CYS A 37 12.40 0.13 -11.44
N GLY A 38 11.08 0.24 -11.38
CA GLY A 38 10.19 0.05 -12.53
C GLY A 38 9.98 -1.41 -12.97
N SER A 39 10.60 -2.39 -12.31
CA SER A 39 10.40 -3.81 -12.62
C SER A 39 8.95 -4.25 -12.40
N ARG A 40 8.52 -5.26 -13.19
CA ARG A 40 7.23 -5.96 -13.04
C ARG A 40 7.35 -7.25 -12.22
N ASN A 41 8.55 -7.62 -11.80
CA ASN A 41 8.80 -8.77 -10.94
C ASN A 41 8.38 -8.44 -9.50
N LEU A 42 7.06 -8.47 -9.26
CA LEU A 42 6.42 -8.11 -7.99
C LEU A 42 5.63 -9.29 -7.45
N GLU A 43 5.93 -9.68 -6.20
CA GLU A 43 5.22 -10.73 -5.47
C GLU A 43 4.36 -10.11 -4.37
N ALA A 44 3.12 -10.59 -4.20
CA ALA A 44 2.25 -10.13 -3.12
C ALA A 44 2.71 -10.69 -1.78
N VAL A 45 2.84 -9.81 -0.78
CA VAL A 45 3.32 -10.17 0.56
C VAL A 45 2.48 -9.48 1.62
N GLU A 46 2.21 -10.18 2.72
CA GLU A 46 1.60 -9.57 3.90
C GLU A 46 2.66 -8.77 4.67
N LEU A 47 2.37 -7.48 4.92
CA LEU A 47 3.22 -6.61 5.70
C LEU A 47 2.92 -6.78 7.19
N SER A 48 3.91 -6.51 8.04
CA SER A 48 3.82 -6.71 9.49
C SER A 48 2.79 -5.84 10.22
N GLY A 49 2.16 -4.88 9.53
CA GLY A 49 1.28 -3.87 10.12
C GLY A 49 2.01 -2.83 10.99
N LYS A 50 3.33 -2.94 11.16
CA LYS A 50 4.14 -1.99 11.94
C LYS A 50 4.68 -0.89 11.03
N GLY A 51 4.59 0.35 11.48
CA GLY A 51 5.09 1.51 10.74
C GLY A 51 5.51 2.65 11.68
N VAL A 52 6.10 3.68 11.09
CA VAL A 52 6.48 4.91 11.78
C VAL A 52 5.89 6.11 11.04
N ILE A 53 5.47 7.12 11.79
CA ILE A 53 4.99 8.38 11.20
C ILE A 53 6.20 9.09 10.58
N ARG A 54 6.18 9.26 9.26
CA ARG A 54 7.23 10.02 8.52
C ARG A 54 6.95 11.51 8.49
N THR A 55 5.68 11.87 8.31
CA THR A 55 5.17 13.23 8.27
C THR A 55 3.68 13.20 8.60
N PHE A 56 3.12 14.31 9.08
CA PHE A 56 1.70 14.44 9.35
C PHE A 56 1.24 15.89 9.11
N THR A 57 -0.05 16.05 8.88
CA THR A 57 -0.73 17.35 8.80
C THR A 57 -2.07 17.25 9.52
N THR A 58 -2.71 18.40 9.77
CA THR A 58 -3.99 18.48 10.48
C THR A 58 -5.04 19.17 9.62
N THR A 59 -6.15 18.48 9.36
CA THR A 59 -7.32 19.03 8.66
C THR A 59 -8.31 19.56 9.69
N TYR A 60 -8.46 20.88 9.81
CA TYR A 60 -9.35 21.53 10.79
C TYR A 60 -10.81 21.63 10.32
N VAL A 61 -11.04 21.65 9.01
CA VAL A 61 -12.37 21.79 8.41
C VAL A 61 -12.62 20.59 7.51
N ALA A 62 -13.69 19.84 7.77
CA ALA A 62 -14.04 18.69 6.96
C ALA A 62 -14.44 19.13 5.54
N PRO A 63 -14.05 18.39 4.49
CA PRO A 63 -14.51 18.66 3.13
C PRO A 63 -16.04 18.52 3.04
N SER A 64 -16.70 19.46 2.37
CA SER A 64 -18.13 19.39 2.10
C SER A 64 -18.45 18.19 1.19
N GLY A 65 -19.43 17.35 1.58
CA GLY A 65 -19.93 16.25 0.74
C GLY A 65 -19.52 14.83 1.17
N TYR A 66 -18.92 14.65 2.35
CA TYR A 66 -18.60 13.34 2.94
C TYR A 66 -19.54 13.00 4.11
N THR A 67 -20.86 13.09 3.88
CA THR A 67 -21.93 12.60 4.78
C THR A 67 -22.53 11.32 4.25
#